data_AF-A0A940X8B7-F1
#
_entry.id   AF-A0A940X8B7-F1
#
_cell.length_a   1.000
_cell.length_b   1.000
_cell.length_c   1.000
_cell.angle_alpha   90.00
_cell.angle_beta   90.00
_cell.angle_gamma   90.00
#
_symmetry.space_group_name_H-M   'P 1'
#
loop_
_entity.id
_entity.type
_entity.pdbx_description
1 polymer ?
#
loop_
_entity_poly.entity_id
_entity_poly.type
_entity_poly.pdbx_seq_one_letter_code
_entity_poly.pdbx_strand_id
1 'polypeptide(L)'
;MRKVILMRGLPGSGKSTMAKKIVAENPETYKRINRDDLRAMFDNAITSSSNEKFVKKVRDILIVKSLEEGKSIVVDDTNLSETNLRRISQLVQEYNAKYNEKVTVEVMEVNTDVAVCIERDGLREKPVGEKVIRKMHRQFFKDSPEYAPQNPALPKAIICDLDGTLALMNGRNPFDASTCDQDLINTPVANVLKNYKKLGYKILLVSGREDRYKEPTLRFLTQHEIEYDELIMRKTKDNRKDSIIKTEIYNDSIKEHYFVEFVLDDRNQVVDTWRNDLKLPCFQVYYGDF
;
A
#
# COMPACT_ATOMS: atom_id res chain seq x y z
N MET A 1 17.86 17.40 31.06
CA MET A 1 18.08 17.92 29.70
C MET A 1 16.76 17.84 28.96
N ARG A 2 16.35 18.92 28.25
CA ARG A 2 15.06 18.95 27.55
C ARG A 2 15.12 18.12 26.28
N LYS A 3 14.00 17.48 25.92
CA LYS A 3 13.94 16.61 24.75
C LYS A 3 12.61 16.63 24.03
N VAL A 4 12.65 16.28 22.76
CA VAL A 4 11.50 16.04 21.90
C VAL A 4 11.46 14.55 21.57
N ILE A 5 10.47 13.85 22.11
CA ILE A 5 10.24 12.42 21.87
C ILE A 5 9.29 12.27 20.70
N LEU A 6 9.73 11.63 19.62
CA LEU A 6 8.86 11.20 18.52
C LEU A 6 8.52 9.72 18.73
N MET A 7 7.25 9.42 18.96
CA MET A 7 6.83 8.03 19.00
C MET A 7 6.67 7.50 17.58
N ARG A 8 7.17 6.29 17.33
CA ARG A 8 7.01 5.59 16.05
C ARG A 8 6.31 4.26 16.28
N GLY A 9 5.30 3.97 15.47
CA GLY A 9 4.52 2.73 15.60
C GLY A 9 3.21 2.77 14.83
N LEU A 10 2.64 1.60 14.55
CA LEU A 10 1.38 1.46 13.83
C LEU A 10 0.18 2.09 14.54
N PRO A 11 -0.88 2.52 13.84
CA PRO A 11 -2.18 2.76 14.47
C PRO A 11 -2.58 1.55 15.33
N GLY A 12 -3.09 1.79 16.54
CA GLY A 12 -3.40 0.72 17.50
C GLY A 12 -2.22 0.24 18.39
N SER A 13 -0.98 0.67 18.13
CA SER A 13 0.20 0.21 18.91
C SER A 13 0.28 0.78 20.34
N GLY A 14 -0.56 1.75 20.71
CA GLY A 14 -0.58 2.30 22.06
C GLY A 14 0.26 3.56 22.28
N LYS A 15 0.78 4.19 21.21
CA LYS A 15 1.52 5.48 21.28
C LYS A 15 0.80 6.52 22.13
N SER A 16 -0.47 6.83 21.84
CA SER A 16 -1.21 7.86 22.56
C SER A 16 -1.44 7.52 24.03
N THR A 17 -1.58 6.25 24.37
CA THR A 17 -1.64 5.79 25.77
C THR A 17 -0.33 6.07 26.49
N MET A 18 0.80 5.72 25.86
CA MET A 18 2.13 5.99 26.41
C MET A 18 2.42 7.50 26.51
N ALA A 19 2.02 8.29 25.52
CA ALA A 19 2.23 9.74 25.52
C ALA A 19 1.44 10.44 26.64
N LYS A 20 0.17 10.03 26.83
CA LYS A 20 -0.65 10.52 27.94
C LYS A 20 -0.05 10.14 29.29
N LYS A 21 0.48 8.91 29.41
CA LYS A 21 1.19 8.46 30.62
C LYS A 21 2.43 9.31 30.92
N ILE A 22 3.27 9.58 29.92
CA ILE A 22 4.46 10.45 30.09
C ILE A 22 4.07 11.83 30.64
N VAL A 23 3.03 12.45 30.08
CA VAL A 23 2.56 13.76 30.54
C VAL A 23 1.98 13.71 31.95
N ALA A 24 1.19 12.67 32.26
CA ALA A 24 0.59 12.51 33.59
C ALA A 24 1.63 12.27 34.70
N GLU A 25 2.67 11.49 34.40
CA GLU A 25 3.77 11.21 35.34
C GLU A 25 4.75 12.38 35.48
N ASN A 26 4.75 13.31 34.53
CA ASN A 26 5.67 14.47 34.49
C ASN A 26 4.88 15.77 34.28
N PRO A 27 4.01 16.14 35.24
CA PRO A 27 3.18 17.34 35.14
C PRO A 27 4.06 18.58 34.97
N GLU A 28 3.56 19.58 34.25
CA GLU A 28 4.27 20.82 33.92
C GLU A 28 5.60 20.68 33.16
N THR A 29 6.07 19.45 32.88
CA THR A 29 7.35 19.24 32.21
C THR A 29 7.15 18.90 30.74
N TYR A 30 6.18 18.04 30.43
CA TYR A 30 5.91 17.61 29.05
C TYR A 30 4.64 18.22 28.48
N LYS A 31 4.67 18.55 27.19
CA LYS A 31 3.49 18.83 26.38
C LYS A 31 3.34 17.74 25.31
N ARG A 32 2.13 17.21 25.15
CA ARG A 32 1.78 16.25 24.09
C ARG A 32 1.26 17.01 22.87
N ILE A 33 1.78 16.68 21.70
CA ILE A 33 1.36 17.25 20.41
C ILE A 33 1.00 16.12 19.46
N ASN A 34 -0.24 16.12 18.95
CA ASN A 34 -0.79 15.06 18.13
C ASN A 34 -1.54 15.64 16.92
N ARG A 35 -1.24 15.19 15.70
CA ARG A 35 -1.93 15.70 14.50
C ARG A 35 -3.38 15.25 14.37
N ASP A 36 -3.76 14.08 14.88
CA ASP A 36 -5.17 13.64 14.85
C ASP A 36 -6.03 14.54 15.73
N ASP A 37 -5.51 14.94 16.91
CA ASP A 37 -6.19 15.91 17.78
C ASP A 37 -6.29 17.29 17.13
N LEU A 38 -5.22 17.74 16.44
CA LEU A 38 -5.26 19.01 15.68
C LEU A 38 -6.26 18.95 14.51
N ARG A 39 -6.32 17.83 13.78
CA ARG A 39 -7.31 17.64 12.70
C ARG A 39 -8.73 17.62 13.24
N ALA A 40 -8.95 16.97 14.38
CA ALA A 40 -10.24 16.97 15.06
C ALA A 40 -10.65 18.39 15.47
N MET A 41 -9.71 19.16 16.01
CA MET A 41 -9.92 20.54 16.44
C MET A 41 -10.22 21.51 15.28
N PHE A 42 -9.44 21.47 14.20
CA PHE A 42 -9.55 22.46 13.13
C PHE A 42 -10.54 22.09 12.04
N ASP A 43 -10.67 20.80 11.72
CA ASP A 43 -11.33 20.34 10.51
C ASP A 43 -12.34 19.21 10.77
N ASN A 44 -12.74 18.99 12.03
CA ASN A 44 -13.60 17.87 12.42
C ASN A 44 -13.11 16.50 11.90
N ALA A 45 -11.79 16.31 11.90
CA ALA A 45 -11.06 15.17 11.37
C ALA A 45 -11.11 14.98 9.84
N ILE A 46 -11.63 15.97 9.09
CA ILE A 46 -11.64 15.95 7.62
C ILE A 46 -10.23 16.21 7.09
N THR A 47 -9.72 15.27 6.28
CA THR A 47 -8.39 15.36 5.69
C THR A 47 -8.45 15.91 4.26
N SER A 48 -7.66 16.96 3.99
CA SER A 48 -7.39 17.46 2.63
C SER A 48 -5.91 17.84 2.51
N SER A 49 -5.41 18.01 1.29
CA SER A 49 -4.02 18.44 1.07
C SER A 49 -3.72 19.82 1.67
N SER A 50 -4.72 20.72 1.66
CA SER A 50 -4.64 22.04 2.28
C SER A 50 -4.65 21.95 3.81
N ASN A 51 -5.59 21.18 4.37
CA ASN A 51 -5.74 21.00 5.81
C ASN A 51 -4.48 20.36 6.42
N GLU A 52 -3.91 19.35 5.75
CA GLU A 52 -2.70 18.69 6.21
C GLU A 52 -1.48 19.62 6.21
N LYS A 53 -1.38 20.55 5.25
CA LYS A 53 -0.34 21.60 5.25
C LYS A 53 -0.52 22.54 6.44
N PHE A 54 -1.75 22.93 6.76
CA PHE A 54 -2.06 23.79 7.90
C PHE A 54 -1.72 23.09 9.23
N VAL A 55 -2.22 21.86 9.45
CA VAL A 55 -1.95 21.06 10.65
C VAL A 55 -0.45 20.89 10.91
N LYS A 56 0.35 20.63 9.86
CA LYS A 56 1.81 20.53 9.98
C LYS A 56 2.46 21.84 10.43
N LYS A 57 2.03 22.99 9.88
CA LYS A 57 2.52 24.31 10.31
C LYS A 57 2.19 24.59 11.77
N VAL A 58 0.96 24.31 12.19
CA VAL A 58 0.53 24.52 13.58
C VAL A 58 1.32 23.60 14.53
N ARG A 59 1.52 22.33 14.18
CA ARG A 59 2.38 21.42 14.95
C ARG A 59 3.78 22.02 15.16
N ASP A 60 4.40 22.54 14.11
CA ASP A 60 5.74 23.12 14.18
C ASP A 60 5.78 24.34 15.11
N ILE A 61 4.76 25.21 15.05
CA ILE A 61 4.60 26.36 15.96
C ILE A 61 4.47 25.89 17.41
N LEU A 62 3.63 24.88 17.66
CA LEU A 62 3.42 24.33 19.01
C LEU A 62 4.69 23.72 19.60
N ILE A 63 5.50 23.04 18.78
CA ILE A 63 6.80 22.50 19.21
C ILE A 63 7.71 23.64 19.65
N VAL A 64 7.93 24.64 18.80
CA VAL A 64 8.84 25.76 19.10
C VAL A 64 8.35 26.53 20.33
N LYS A 65 7.06 26.87 20.40
CA LYS A 65 6.51 27.59 21.55
C LYS A 65 6.65 26.79 22.85
N SER A 66 6.44 25.47 22.82
CA SER A 66 6.65 24.62 24.00
C SER A 66 8.11 24.62 24.47
N LEU A 67 9.07 24.64 23.53
CA LEU A 67 10.49 24.75 23.87
C LEU A 67 10.83 26.12 24.47
N GLU A 68 10.29 27.21 23.92
CA GLU A 68 10.48 28.56 24.48
C GLU A 68 9.98 28.66 25.93
N GLU A 69 8.89 27.96 26.26
CA GLU A 69 8.35 27.86 27.63
C GLU A 69 9.09 26.85 28.52
N GLY A 70 10.27 26.38 28.11
CA GLY A 70 11.11 25.46 28.88
C GLY A 70 10.57 24.02 28.95
N LYS A 71 9.56 23.66 28.15
CA LYS A 71 8.91 22.35 28.21
C LYS A 71 9.63 21.32 27.33
N SER A 72 9.51 20.05 27.69
CA SER A 72 9.81 18.90 26.82
C SER A 72 8.56 18.52 26.03
N ILE A 73 8.73 17.81 24.91
CA ILE A 73 7.62 17.50 24.00
C ILE A 73 7.54 15.99 23.75
N VAL A 74 6.32 15.46 23.70
CA VAL A 74 6.02 14.15 23.13
C VAL A 74 5.14 14.33 21.89
N VAL A 75 5.61 13.85 20.75
CA VAL A 75 4.88 13.82 19.48
C VAL A 75 4.45 12.38 19.21
N ASP A 76 3.16 12.08 19.38
CA ASP A 76 2.61 10.72 19.31
C ASP A 76 1.87 10.41 18.00
N ASP A 77 2.26 11.08 16.92
CA ASP A 77 1.93 10.70 15.55
C ASP A 77 2.45 9.29 15.21
N THR A 78 2.05 8.70 14.08
CA THR A 78 2.59 7.41 13.62
C THR A 78 4.10 7.42 13.30
N ASN A 79 4.62 8.55 12.80
CA ASN A 79 6.04 8.82 12.49
C ASN A 79 6.81 7.69 11.79
N LEU A 80 6.12 6.91 10.96
CA LEU A 80 6.71 5.75 10.28
C LEU A 80 7.73 6.12 9.20
N SER A 81 7.53 7.27 8.53
CA SER A 81 8.48 7.83 7.56
C SER A 81 9.49 8.78 8.23
N GLU A 82 10.70 8.87 7.67
CA GLU A 82 11.74 9.82 8.15
C GLU A 82 11.38 11.30 7.97
N THR A 83 10.42 11.66 7.13
CA THR A 83 10.09 13.07 6.81
C THR A 83 9.79 13.89 8.05
N ASN A 84 9.02 13.33 9.00
CA ASN A 84 8.70 14.01 10.25
C ASN A 84 9.92 14.15 11.17
N LEU A 85 10.74 13.10 11.26
CA LEU A 85 11.98 13.11 12.04
C LEU A 85 12.91 14.22 11.52
N ARG A 86 13.19 14.25 10.22
CA ARG A 86 14.04 15.28 9.60
C ARG A 86 13.54 16.69 9.88
N ARG A 87 12.23 16.93 9.69
CA ARG A 87 11.62 18.25 9.93
C ARG A 87 11.72 18.69 11.40
N ILE A 88 11.42 17.79 12.34
CA ILE A 88 11.45 18.12 13.78
C ILE A 88 12.90 18.27 14.26
N SER A 89 13.82 17.43 13.79
CA SER A 89 15.26 17.59 14.03
C SER A 89 15.77 18.95 13.56
N GLN A 90 15.35 19.38 12.36
CA GLN A 90 15.69 20.71 11.85
C GLN A 90 15.14 21.82 12.76
N LEU A 91 13.87 21.76 13.17
CA LEU A 91 13.28 22.75 14.10
C LEU A 91 14.06 22.86 15.41
N VAL A 92 14.46 21.71 15.97
CA VAL A 92 15.20 21.66 17.23
C VAL A 92 16.61 22.22 17.05
N GLN A 93 17.27 21.95 15.92
CA GLN A 93 18.58 22.53 15.58
C GLN A 93 18.51 24.06 15.44
N GLU A 94 17.49 24.58 14.73
CA GLU A 94 17.24 26.01 14.59
C GLU A 94 16.99 26.68 15.95
N TYR A 95 16.18 26.04 16.81
CA TYR A 95 15.91 26.51 18.18
C TYR A 95 17.20 26.54 19.02
N ASN A 96 17.97 25.45 19.01
CA ASN A 96 19.21 25.34 19.77
C ASN A 96 20.23 26.41 19.35
N ALA A 97 20.38 26.67 18.05
CA ALA A 97 21.26 27.71 17.52
C ALA A 97 20.78 29.12 17.92
N LYS A 98 19.47 29.38 17.88
CA LYS A 98 18.89 30.70 18.21
C LYS A 98 19.00 31.04 19.69
N TYR A 99 18.79 30.05 20.57
CA TYR A 99 18.68 30.28 22.02
C TYR A 99 19.90 29.76 22.81
N ASN A 100 20.93 29.25 22.14
CA ASN A 100 22.12 28.62 22.74
C ASN A 100 21.78 27.47 23.70
N GLU A 101 20.87 26.61 23.24
CA GLU A 101 20.28 25.51 24.02
C GLU A 101 20.75 24.13 23.51
N LYS A 102 20.51 23.09 24.30
CA LYS A 102 20.91 21.71 23.99
C LYS A 102 19.73 20.73 24.11
N VAL A 103 18.67 20.99 23.36
CA VAL A 103 17.52 20.10 23.27
C VAL A 103 17.83 18.93 22.34
N THR A 104 17.50 17.70 22.74
CA THR A 104 17.70 16.49 21.92
C THR A 104 16.40 16.00 21.28
N VAL A 105 16.54 15.26 20.18
CA VAL A 105 15.42 14.55 19.53
C VAL A 105 15.62 13.05 19.70
N GLU A 106 14.63 12.38 20.28
CA GLU A 106 14.66 10.95 20.55
C GLU A 106 13.50 10.25 19.83
N VAL A 107 13.76 9.11 19.19
CA VAL A 107 12.71 8.25 18.62
C VAL A 107 12.39 7.15 19.62
N MET A 108 11.12 7.03 19.97
CA MET A 108 10.60 5.97 20.83
C MET A 108 9.79 4.99 19.99
N GLU A 109 10.37 3.82 19.73
CA GLU A 109 9.71 2.75 19.00
C GLU A 109 8.65 2.08 19.89
N VAL A 110 7.41 2.04 19.41
CA VAL A 110 6.28 1.38 20.05
C VAL A 110 5.92 0.15 19.21
N ASN A 111 6.70 -0.91 19.44
CA ASN A 111 6.56 -2.18 18.75
C ASN A 111 5.39 -2.96 19.37
N THR A 112 4.38 -3.23 18.57
CA THR A 112 3.22 -4.04 18.94
C THR A 112 2.88 -4.89 17.75
N ASP A 113 2.54 -6.16 18.00
CA ASP A 113 2.17 -7.09 16.94
C ASP A 113 1.05 -6.51 16.06
N VAL A 114 1.14 -6.77 14.74
CA VAL A 114 0.21 -6.21 13.76
C VAL A 114 -1.22 -6.70 13.99
N ALA A 115 -1.42 -7.93 14.44
CA ALA A 115 -2.75 -8.47 14.74
C ALA A 115 -3.36 -7.75 15.95
N VAL A 116 -2.56 -7.51 16.99
CA VAL A 116 -3.00 -6.73 18.16
C VAL A 116 -3.32 -5.28 17.77
N CYS A 117 -2.53 -4.68 16.86
CA CYS A 117 -2.83 -3.35 16.33
C CYS A 117 -4.17 -3.30 15.59
N ILE A 118 -4.46 -4.32 14.77
CA ILE A 118 -5.72 -4.44 14.01
C ILE A 118 -6.91 -4.62 14.96
N GLU A 119 -6.80 -5.51 15.94
CA GLU A 119 -7.84 -5.75 16.95
C GLU A 119 -8.18 -4.47 17.70
N ARG A 120 -7.14 -3.79 18.24
CA ARG A 120 -7.32 -2.53 18.97
C ARG A 120 -7.88 -1.43 18.10
N ASP A 121 -7.47 -1.35 16.83
CA ASP A 121 -7.99 -0.34 15.92
C ASP A 121 -9.48 -0.56 15.63
N GLY A 122 -9.92 -1.81 15.47
CA GLY A 122 -11.32 -2.17 15.26
C GLY A 122 -12.26 -1.78 16.41
N LEU A 123 -11.73 -1.59 17.62
CA LEU A 123 -12.48 -1.15 18.81
C LEU A 123 -12.52 0.38 18.97
N ARG A 124 -11.84 1.16 18.11
CA ARG A 124 -11.81 2.62 18.19
C ARG A 124 -13.09 3.22 17.62
N GLU A 125 -13.51 4.36 18.15
CA GLU A 125 -14.61 5.17 17.59
C GLU A 125 -14.39 5.55 16.12
N LYS A 126 -13.13 5.82 15.75
CA LYS A 126 -12.70 6.14 14.39
C LYS A 126 -11.53 5.21 13.98
N PRO A 127 -11.83 3.99 13.50
CA PRO A 127 -10.79 3.05 13.06
C PRO A 127 -10.12 3.55 11.79
N VAL A 128 -8.82 3.28 11.66
CA VAL A 128 -8.08 3.53 10.40
C VAL A 128 -8.33 2.38 9.41
N GLY A 129 -8.62 1.18 9.92
CA GLY A 129 -9.00 0.00 9.16
C GLY A 129 -7.83 -0.96 8.93
N GLU A 130 -8.15 -2.26 8.98
CA GLU A 130 -7.17 -3.36 8.83
C GLU A 130 -6.29 -3.22 7.60
N LYS A 131 -6.88 -2.92 6.43
CA LYS A 131 -6.15 -2.77 5.16
C LYS A 131 -5.06 -1.70 5.25
N VAL A 132 -5.35 -0.59 5.93
CA VAL A 132 -4.40 0.52 6.09
C VAL A 132 -3.29 0.12 7.06
N ILE A 133 -3.62 -0.53 8.17
CA ILE A 133 -2.62 -0.99 9.15
C ILE A 133 -1.69 -2.03 8.51
N ARG A 134 -2.25 -3.01 7.78
CA ARG A 134 -1.44 -3.99 7.04
C ARG A 134 -0.56 -3.31 6.00
N LYS A 135 -1.08 -2.32 5.26
CA LYS A 135 -0.27 -1.52 4.32
C LYS A 135 0.89 -0.82 5.03
N MET A 136 0.63 -0.13 6.14
CA MET A 136 1.68 0.54 6.93
C MET A 136 2.68 -0.45 7.51
N HIS A 137 2.23 -1.59 8.03
CA HIS A 137 3.12 -2.64 8.54
C HIS A 137 4.05 -3.16 7.45
N ARG A 138 3.51 -3.47 6.27
CA ARG A 138 4.29 -3.92 5.11
C ARG A 138 5.30 -2.86 4.65
N GLN A 139 4.91 -1.59 4.62
CA GLN A 139 5.77 -0.51 4.14
C GLN A 139 6.95 -0.23 5.06
N PHE A 140 6.78 -0.38 6.37
CA PHE A 140 7.74 0.16 7.36
C PHE A 140 8.33 -0.88 8.32
N PHE A 141 7.75 -2.08 8.43
CA PHE A 141 8.14 -3.09 9.41
C PHE A 141 8.40 -4.48 8.82
N LYS A 142 8.21 -4.67 7.50
CA LYS A 142 8.56 -5.96 6.88
C LYS A 142 10.05 -6.00 6.54
N ASP A 143 10.74 -6.95 7.17
CA ASP A 143 11.83 -7.73 6.60
C ASP A 143 11.43 -8.22 5.19
N SER A 144 12.41 -8.41 4.31
CA SER A 144 12.32 -8.74 2.87
C SER A 144 11.02 -9.44 2.42
N PRO A 145 10.45 -9.10 1.25
CA PRO A 145 9.22 -9.72 0.78
C PRO A 145 9.36 -11.25 0.69
N GLU A 146 8.82 -11.96 1.69
CA GLU A 146 8.68 -13.42 1.65
C GLU A 146 7.52 -13.78 0.71
N TYR A 147 7.83 -14.54 -0.33
CA TYR A 147 6.83 -15.11 -1.22
C TYR A 147 6.15 -16.32 -0.57
N ALA A 148 4.91 -16.61 -0.96
CA ALA A 148 4.21 -17.79 -0.46
C ALA A 148 4.99 -19.05 -0.89
N PRO A 149 5.09 -20.08 -0.02
CA PRO A 149 5.62 -21.36 -0.43
C PRO A 149 4.72 -21.95 -1.52
N GLN A 150 5.35 -22.47 -2.57
CA GLN A 150 4.69 -23.13 -3.70
C GLN A 150 5.27 -24.54 -3.86
N ASN A 151 4.47 -25.46 -4.38
CA ASN A 151 4.95 -26.82 -4.66
C ASN A 151 5.83 -26.81 -5.94
N PRO A 152 7.15 -27.06 -5.84
CA PRO A 152 8.05 -26.99 -6.99
C PRO A 152 7.85 -28.15 -8.00
N ALA A 153 7.07 -29.17 -7.65
CA ALA A 153 6.74 -30.28 -8.55
C ALA A 153 5.61 -29.94 -9.53
N LEU A 154 4.89 -28.83 -9.31
CA LEU A 154 3.81 -28.41 -10.22
C LEU A 154 4.37 -27.81 -11.52
N PRO A 155 3.64 -27.90 -12.64
CA PRO A 155 4.00 -27.23 -13.88
C PRO A 155 4.27 -25.74 -13.66
N LYS A 156 5.42 -25.26 -14.12
CA LYS A 156 5.76 -23.84 -14.01
C LYS A 156 4.87 -23.00 -14.92
N ALA A 157 4.42 -21.86 -14.42
CA ALA A 157 3.52 -20.96 -15.11
C ALA A 157 3.88 -19.49 -14.90
N ILE A 158 3.46 -18.65 -15.83
CA ILE A 158 3.36 -17.20 -15.63
C ILE A 158 1.90 -16.79 -15.79
N ILE A 159 1.49 -15.82 -14.97
CA ILE A 159 0.16 -15.21 -15.06
C ILE A 159 0.31 -13.88 -15.81
N CYS A 160 -0.56 -13.61 -16.76
CA CYS A 160 -0.60 -12.34 -17.47
C CYS A 160 -2.01 -11.78 -17.51
N ASP A 161 -2.15 -10.54 -17.07
CA ASP A 161 -3.35 -9.76 -17.28
C ASP A 161 -3.53 -9.33 -18.76
N LEU A 162 -4.75 -8.94 -19.13
CA LEU A 162 -5.06 -8.41 -20.46
C LEU A 162 -5.07 -6.88 -20.51
N ASP A 163 -6.08 -6.23 -19.94
CA ASP A 163 -6.33 -4.80 -20.18
C ASP A 163 -5.29 -3.92 -19.47
N GLY A 164 -4.53 -3.14 -20.24
CA GLY A 164 -3.41 -2.32 -19.73
C GLY A 164 -2.10 -3.10 -19.58
N THR A 165 -2.17 -4.43 -19.63
CA THR A 165 -1.00 -5.34 -19.55
C THR A 165 -0.61 -5.86 -20.94
N LEU A 166 -1.31 -6.88 -21.46
CA LEU A 166 -1.05 -7.44 -22.80
C LEU A 166 -1.74 -6.61 -23.89
N ALA A 167 -2.94 -6.12 -23.62
CA ALA A 167 -3.78 -5.35 -24.54
C ALA A 167 -3.80 -3.88 -24.12
N LEU A 168 -3.29 -3.01 -24.99
CA LEU A 168 -3.33 -1.56 -24.82
C LEU A 168 -4.64 -1.04 -25.42
N MET A 169 -5.50 -0.51 -24.55
CA MET A 169 -6.81 0.00 -24.95
C MET A 169 -6.68 1.15 -25.96
N ASN A 170 -7.34 1.02 -27.11
CA ASN A 170 -7.26 2.02 -28.19
C ASN A 170 -8.52 2.89 -28.24
N GLY A 171 -8.78 3.64 -27.16
CA GLY A 171 -9.98 4.48 -27.04
C GLY A 171 -11.26 3.72 -26.65
N ARG A 172 -11.15 2.42 -26.34
CA ARG A 172 -12.26 1.58 -25.85
C ARG A 172 -12.65 1.93 -24.41
N ASN A 173 -13.92 1.76 -24.06
CA ASN A 173 -14.41 1.84 -22.68
C ASN A 173 -13.87 0.67 -21.83
N PRO A 174 -13.21 0.91 -20.68
CA PRO A 174 -12.68 -0.14 -19.79
C PRO A 174 -13.70 -1.20 -19.34
N PHE A 175 -14.97 -0.83 -19.23
CA PHE A 175 -16.03 -1.73 -18.77
C PHE A 175 -16.77 -2.45 -19.91
N ASP A 176 -16.50 -2.10 -21.17
CA ASP A 176 -17.10 -2.73 -22.34
C ASP A 176 -16.01 -3.29 -23.25
N ALA A 177 -15.83 -4.61 -23.21
CA ALA A 177 -14.84 -5.34 -24.01
C ALA A 177 -15.42 -5.90 -25.32
N SER A 178 -16.57 -5.39 -25.79
CA SER A 178 -17.19 -5.83 -27.06
C SER A 178 -16.28 -5.64 -28.28
N THR A 179 -15.43 -4.62 -28.27
CA THR A 179 -14.51 -4.26 -29.37
C THR A 179 -13.04 -4.45 -29.01
N CYS A 180 -12.72 -5.30 -28.02
CA CYS A 180 -11.33 -5.50 -27.58
C CYS A 180 -10.42 -6.19 -28.62
N ASP A 181 -10.97 -6.73 -29.70
CA ASP A 181 -10.24 -7.19 -30.88
C ASP A 181 -9.56 -6.05 -31.67
N GLN A 182 -9.95 -4.80 -31.39
CA GLN A 182 -9.35 -3.60 -31.99
C GLN A 182 -8.29 -2.95 -31.08
N ASP A 183 -8.07 -3.49 -29.88
CA ASP A 183 -7.01 -3.02 -28.98
C ASP A 183 -5.63 -3.26 -29.59
N LEU A 184 -4.63 -2.48 -29.17
CA LEU A 184 -3.25 -2.64 -29.63
C LEU A 184 -2.52 -3.67 -28.77
N ILE A 185 -1.53 -4.36 -29.33
CA ILE A 185 -0.69 -5.30 -28.58
C ILE A 185 0.42 -4.56 -27.84
N ASN A 186 0.62 -4.87 -26.55
CA ASN A 186 1.82 -4.47 -25.82
C ASN A 186 3.00 -5.39 -26.20
N THR A 187 3.71 -5.04 -27.27
CA THR A 187 4.77 -5.88 -27.86
C THR A 187 5.82 -6.37 -26.86
N PRO A 188 6.36 -5.55 -25.94
CA PRO A 188 7.25 -6.03 -24.88
C PRO A 188 6.67 -7.16 -24.04
N VAL A 189 5.39 -7.04 -23.62
CA VAL A 189 4.70 -8.07 -22.82
C VAL A 189 4.46 -9.33 -23.65
N ALA A 190 4.00 -9.19 -24.90
CA ALA A 190 3.83 -10.32 -25.81
C ALA A 190 5.15 -11.10 -26.03
N ASN A 191 6.28 -10.39 -26.15
CA ASN A 191 7.60 -11.00 -26.26
C ASN A 191 7.98 -11.79 -24.99
N VAL A 192 7.63 -11.30 -23.80
CA VAL A 192 7.82 -12.06 -22.55
C VAL A 192 7.03 -13.36 -22.60
N LEU A 193 5.73 -13.32 -22.94
CA LEU A 193 4.90 -14.53 -23.03
C LEU A 193 5.48 -15.55 -24.02
N LYS A 194 5.84 -15.09 -25.23
CA LYS A 194 6.44 -15.93 -26.27
C LYS A 194 7.74 -16.59 -25.82
N ASN A 195 8.59 -15.84 -25.11
CA ASN A 195 9.86 -16.38 -24.62
C ASN A 195 9.66 -17.41 -23.50
N TYR A 196 8.77 -17.16 -22.55
CA TYR A 196 8.48 -18.12 -21.48
C TYR A 196 7.77 -19.37 -21.98
N LYS A 197 6.88 -19.25 -22.98
CA LYS A 197 6.28 -20.40 -23.66
C LYS A 197 7.34 -21.31 -24.28
N LYS A 198 8.35 -20.73 -24.96
CA LYS A 198 9.50 -21.48 -25.52
C LYS A 198 10.35 -22.18 -24.45
N LEU A 199 10.42 -21.61 -23.25
CA LEU A 199 11.09 -22.22 -22.10
C LEU A 199 10.26 -23.33 -21.44
N GLY A 200 9.06 -23.63 -21.96
CA GLY A 200 8.17 -24.68 -21.45
C GLY A 200 7.24 -24.22 -20.33
N TYR A 201 7.18 -22.92 -20.03
CA TYR A 201 6.25 -22.39 -19.04
C TYR A 201 4.82 -22.38 -19.59
N LYS A 202 3.87 -22.63 -18.69
CA LYS A 202 2.44 -22.43 -18.94
C LYS A 202 2.10 -20.96 -18.91
N ILE A 203 1.34 -20.50 -19.90
CA ILE A 203 0.91 -19.11 -20.00
C ILE A 203 -0.56 -19.04 -19.60
N LEU A 204 -0.83 -18.43 -18.45
CA LEU A 204 -2.18 -18.30 -17.88
C LEU A 204 -2.64 -16.85 -18.06
N LEU A 205 -3.61 -16.64 -18.95
CA LEU A 205 -4.21 -15.33 -19.16
C LEU A 205 -5.37 -15.15 -18.18
N VAL A 206 -5.30 -14.12 -17.33
CA VAL A 206 -6.32 -13.83 -16.31
C VAL A 206 -6.86 -12.43 -16.52
N SER A 207 -8.15 -12.31 -16.84
CA SER A 207 -8.74 -11.04 -17.25
C SER A 207 -9.91 -10.59 -16.38
N GLY A 208 -9.96 -9.28 -16.12
CA GLY A 208 -11.13 -8.61 -15.58
C GLY A 208 -12.29 -8.46 -16.57
N ARG A 209 -12.09 -8.75 -17.87
CA ARG A 209 -13.17 -8.75 -18.86
C ARG A 209 -14.21 -9.83 -18.53
N GLU A 210 -15.49 -9.49 -18.66
CA GLU A 210 -16.55 -10.49 -18.52
C GLU A 210 -16.47 -11.56 -19.62
N ASP A 211 -16.81 -12.80 -19.28
CA ASP A 211 -16.78 -13.95 -20.18
C ASP A 211 -17.76 -13.84 -21.37
N ARG A 212 -18.80 -12.99 -21.31
CA ARG A 212 -19.59 -12.60 -22.48
C ARG A 212 -18.76 -11.97 -23.61
N TYR A 213 -17.59 -11.43 -23.28
CA TYR A 213 -16.63 -10.85 -24.22
C TYR A 213 -15.47 -11.82 -24.55
N LYS A 214 -15.66 -13.12 -24.34
CA LYS A 214 -14.67 -14.14 -24.69
C LYS A 214 -14.36 -14.15 -26.18
N GLU A 215 -15.38 -14.14 -27.04
CA GLU A 215 -15.19 -14.16 -28.49
C GLU A 215 -14.31 -13.01 -29.04
N PRO A 216 -14.57 -11.72 -28.74
CA PRO A 216 -13.66 -10.65 -29.16
C PRO A 216 -12.26 -10.76 -28.53
N THR A 217 -12.16 -11.30 -27.30
CA THR A 217 -10.85 -11.55 -26.67
C THR A 217 -10.07 -12.64 -27.41
N LEU A 218 -10.72 -13.72 -27.84
CA LEU A 218 -10.09 -14.78 -28.62
C LEU A 218 -9.62 -14.28 -30.00
N ARG A 219 -10.40 -13.41 -30.65
CA ARG A 219 -9.99 -12.77 -31.91
C ARG A 219 -8.74 -11.91 -31.72
N PHE A 220 -8.69 -11.08 -30.67
CA PHE A 220 -7.48 -10.31 -30.32
C PHE A 220 -6.25 -11.22 -30.19
N LEU A 221 -6.36 -12.28 -29.38
CA LEU A 221 -5.23 -13.19 -29.11
C LEU A 221 -4.78 -13.91 -30.39
N THR A 222 -5.72 -14.34 -31.24
CA THR A 222 -5.44 -15.00 -32.51
C THR A 222 -4.78 -14.07 -33.51
N GLN A 223 -5.28 -12.83 -33.65
CA GLN A 223 -4.72 -11.80 -34.53
C GLN A 223 -3.26 -11.48 -34.21
N HIS A 224 -2.90 -11.53 -32.93
CA HIS A 224 -1.55 -11.23 -32.44
C HIS A 224 -0.70 -12.49 -32.19
N GLU A 225 -1.16 -13.67 -32.63
CA GLU A 225 -0.43 -14.94 -32.52
C GLU A 225 0.03 -15.25 -31.08
N ILE A 226 -0.80 -14.93 -30.09
CA ILE A 226 -0.49 -15.18 -28.69
C ILE A 226 -0.78 -16.65 -28.36
N GLU A 227 0.28 -17.40 -28.08
CA GLU A 227 0.17 -18.76 -27.56
C GLU A 227 -0.09 -18.74 -26.04
N TYR A 228 -1.17 -19.38 -25.60
CA TYR A 228 -1.52 -19.51 -24.19
C TYR A 228 -2.03 -20.92 -23.84
N ASP A 229 -2.09 -21.25 -22.55
CA ASP A 229 -2.59 -22.53 -22.06
C ASP A 229 -3.98 -22.40 -21.42
N GLU A 230 -4.23 -21.29 -20.71
CA GLU A 230 -5.51 -21.02 -20.03
C GLU A 230 -5.93 -19.56 -20.30
N LEU A 231 -7.23 -19.34 -20.49
CA LEU A 231 -7.86 -18.00 -20.50
C LEU A 231 -8.99 -18.00 -19.48
N ILE A 232 -8.75 -17.37 -18.34
CA ILE A 232 -9.70 -17.30 -17.23
C ILE A 232 -10.24 -15.87 -17.15
N MET A 233 -11.56 -15.74 -17.26
CA MET A 233 -12.25 -14.46 -17.36
C MET A 233 -13.24 -14.29 -16.21
N ARG A 234 -13.62 -13.03 -15.94
CA ARG A 234 -14.67 -12.69 -14.98
C ARG A 234 -16.00 -13.27 -15.42
N LYS A 235 -16.77 -13.87 -14.51
CA LYS A 235 -18.13 -14.34 -14.80
C LYS A 235 -19.04 -13.16 -15.18
N THR A 236 -19.85 -13.30 -16.23
CA THR A 236 -20.82 -12.28 -16.64
C THR A 236 -21.72 -11.86 -15.48
N LYS A 237 -21.93 -10.55 -15.32
CA LYS A 237 -22.64 -9.86 -14.22
C LYS A 237 -21.95 -9.84 -12.85
N ASP A 238 -20.70 -10.33 -12.74
CA ASP A 238 -19.93 -10.15 -11.51
C ASP A 238 -19.32 -8.74 -11.42
N ASN A 239 -19.97 -7.88 -10.63
CA ASN A 239 -19.57 -6.49 -10.44
C ASN A 239 -18.57 -6.27 -9.28
N ARG A 240 -18.01 -7.35 -8.70
CA ARG A 240 -17.00 -7.23 -7.64
C ARG A 240 -15.71 -6.60 -8.16
N LYS A 241 -14.86 -6.12 -7.26
CA LYS A 241 -13.57 -5.54 -7.63
C LYS A 241 -12.67 -6.57 -8.30
N ASP A 242 -11.85 -6.11 -9.24
CA ASP A 242 -10.93 -6.99 -9.99
C ASP A 242 -9.98 -7.77 -9.08
N SER A 243 -9.47 -7.14 -8.02
CA SER A 243 -8.64 -7.79 -7.00
C SER A 243 -9.34 -8.96 -6.31
N ILE A 244 -10.66 -8.87 -6.06
CA ILE A 244 -11.43 -9.96 -5.43
C ILE A 244 -11.56 -11.12 -6.40
N ILE A 245 -11.90 -10.83 -7.66
CA ILE A 245 -12.11 -11.85 -8.70
C ILE A 245 -10.79 -12.55 -9.04
N LYS A 246 -9.69 -11.82 -9.21
CA LYS A 246 -8.37 -12.42 -9.48
C LYS A 246 -7.86 -13.23 -8.29
N THR A 247 -8.18 -12.84 -7.06
CA THR A 247 -7.91 -13.65 -5.86
C THR A 247 -8.70 -14.96 -5.87
N GLU A 248 -9.98 -14.92 -6.19
CA GLU A 248 -10.83 -16.11 -6.33
C GLU A 248 -10.28 -17.05 -7.42
N ILE A 249 -10.00 -16.51 -8.62
CA ILE A 249 -9.40 -17.26 -9.74
C ILE A 249 -8.09 -17.93 -9.32
N TYR A 250 -7.21 -17.20 -8.62
CA TYR A 250 -5.94 -17.76 -8.19
C TYR A 250 -6.13 -18.94 -7.24
N ASN A 251 -6.95 -18.79 -6.21
CA ASN A 251 -7.16 -19.83 -5.20
C ASN A 251 -7.88 -21.06 -5.78
N ASP A 252 -8.88 -20.84 -6.63
CA ASP A 252 -9.76 -21.91 -7.11
C ASP A 252 -9.17 -22.67 -8.29
N SER A 253 -8.44 -21.98 -9.19
CA SER A 253 -8.01 -22.56 -10.46
C SER A 253 -6.50 -22.69 -10.61
N ILE A 254 -5.69 -21.88 -9.92
CA ILE A 254 -4.25 -21.78 -10.22
C ILE A 254 -3.37 -22.39 -9.12
N LYS A 255 -3.61 -22.03 -7.86
CA LYS A 255 -2.71 -22.25 -6.73
C LYS A 255 -2.29 -23.71 -6.54
N GLU A 256 -3.23 -24.65 -6.71
CA GLU A 256 -2.97 -26.08 -6.51
C GLU A 256 -2.52 -26.80 -7.79
N HIS A 257 -2.54 -26.13 -8.95
CA HIS A 257 -2.26 -26.73 -10.25
C HIS A 257 -0.95 -26.26 -10.87
N TYR A 258 -0.40 -25.12 -10.45
CA TYR A 258 0.79 -24.52 -11.07
C TYR A 258 1.77 -23.98 -10.03
N PHE A 259 3.05 -23.99 -10.41
CA PHE A 259 4.07 -23.17 -9.77
C PHE A 259 4.15 -21.83 -10.50
N VAL A 260 3.71 -20.74 -9.89
CA VAL A 260 3.70 -19.40 -10.48
C VAL A 260 5.07 -18.74 -10.30
N GLU A 261 5.78 -18.53 -11.41
CA GLU A 261 7.10 -17.89 -11.44
C GLU A 261 6.99 -16.38 -11.21
N PHE A 262 6.07 -15.72 -11.91
CA PHE A 262 5.66 -14.33 -11.64
C PHE A 262 4.34 -13.99 -12.32
N VAL A 263 3.82 -12.83 -11.96
CA VAL A 263 2.61 -12.22 -12.53
C VAL A 263 2.98 -10.94 -13.29
N LEU A 264 2.40 -10.75 -14.48
CA LEU A 264 2.37 -9.48 -15.19
C LEU A 264 0.99 -8.86 -15.03
N ASP A 265 0.94 -7.66 -14.46
CA ASP A 265 -0.29 -6.89 -14.24
C ASP A 265 0.05 -5.39 -14.31
N ASP A 266 -0.91 -4.51 -14.52
CA ASP A 266 -0.67 -3.06 -14.66
C ASP A 266 -1.28 -2.28 -13.50
N ARG A 267 -2.45 -2.68 -13.01
CA ARG A 267 -3.29 -1.88 -12.10
C ARG A 267 -2.81 -1.94 -10.65
N ASN A 268 -2.58 -0.78 -10.02
CA ASN A 268 -2.04 -0.65 -8.66
C ASN A 268 -2.75 -1.54 -7.63
N GLN A 269 -4.09 -1.53 -7.62
CA GLN A 269 -4.90 -2.30 -6.66
C GLN A 269 -4.74 -3.82 -6.82
N VAL A 270 -4.52 -4.28 -8.05
CA VAL A 270 -4.38 -5.71 -8.38
C VAL A 270 -2.95 -6.16 -8.14
N VAL A 271 -1.96 -5.38 -8.57
CA VAL A 271 -0.54 -5.57 -8.26
C VAL A 271 -0.31 -5.65 -6.74
N ASP A 272 -0.94 -4.74 -5.97
CA ASP A 272 -0.90 -4.80 -4.50
C ASP A 272 -1.48 -6.10 -3.97
N THR A 273 -2.52 -6.64 -4.59
CA THR A 273 -3.12 -7.93 -4.19
C THR A 273 -2.16 -9.09 -4.44
N TRP A 274 -1.56 -9.16 -5.64
CA TRP A 274 -0.57 -10.20 -5.99
C TRP A 274 0.62 -10.21 -5.03
N ARG A 275 1.23 -9.04 -4.81
CA ARG A 275 2.43 -8.91 -3.96
C ARG A 275 2.11 -9.11 -2.48
N ASN A 276 1.04 -8.46 -2.04
CA ASN A 276 0.86 -8.26 -0.62
C ASN A 276 -0.03 -9.29 0.07
N ASP A 277 -1.03 -9.78 -0.64
CA ASP A 277 -2.05 -10.66 -0.07
C ASP A 277 -1.79 -12.10 -0.54
N LEU A 278 -1.49 -12.29 -1.83
CA LEU A 278 -1.18 -13.60 -2.43
C LEU A 278 0.31 -13.96 -2.36
N LYS A 279 1.18 -13.00 -2.02
CA LYS A 279 2.62 -13.20 -1.82
C LYS A 279 3.31 -13.80 -3.06
N LEU A 280 2.94 -13.33 -4.24
CA LEU A 280 3.57 -13.72 -5.50
C LEU A 280 4.50 -12.63 -6.04
N PRO A 281 5.56 -13.01 -6.78
CA PRO A 281 6.32 -12.06 -7.58
C PRO A 281 5.40 -11.42 -8.63
N CYS A 282 5.41 -10.08 -8.71
CA CYS A 282 4.56 -9.38 -9.67
C CYS A 282 5.31 -8.19 -10.28
N PHE A 283 5.44 -8.18 -11.60
CA PHE A 283 6.03 -7.11 -12.37
C PHE A 283 4.91 -6.21 -12.90
N GLN A 284 4.98 -4.94 -12.51
CA GLN A 284 4.01 -3.94 -12.93
C GLN A 284 4.45 -3.36 -14.26
N VAL A 285 3.74 -3.65 -15.34
CA VAL A 285 4.22 -3.37 -16.71
C VAL A 285 3.88 -1.97 -17.22
N TYR A 286 2.94 -1.29 -16.58
CA TYR A 286 2.52 0.06 -16.94
C TYR A 286 2.03 0.88 -15.71
N TYR A 287 1.81 2.18 -15.89
CA TYR A 287 1.22 3.02 -14.85
C TYR A 287 -0.23 2.59 -14.60
N GLY A 288 -0.58 2.32 -13.33
CA GLY A 288 -1.84 1.67 -12.98
C GLY A 288 -2.70 2.37 -11.95
N ASP A 289 -2.63 3.70 -11.84
CA ASP A 289 -3.37 4.46 -10.81
C ASP A 289 -4.83 4.72 -11.21
N PHE A 290 -5.63 3.64 -11.27
CA PHE A 290 -7.07 3.65 -11.59
C PHE A 290 -7.82 2.45 -10.99
#